data_AF-A0A813H038-F1
#
_entry.id   AF-A0A813H038-F1
#
_cell.length_a   1.000
_cell.length_b   1.000
_cell.length_c   1.000
_cell.angle_alpha   90.00
_cell.angle_beta   90.00
_cell.angle_gamma   90.00
#
_symmetry.space_group_name_H-M   'P 1'
#
loop_
_entity.id
_entity.type
_entity.pdbx_description
1 polymer ?
#
loop_
_entity_poly.entity_id
_entity_poly.type
_entity_poly.pdbx_seq_one_letter_code
_entity_poly.pdbx_strand_id
1 'polypeptide(L)'
;MYRAEDAVPRCGFGHPVAKLKKLKLWQTSAGRKCSVCEVSINRSEYRWRCAFHCPWDMCHHCYEKHWDSIIQDATREKDRQRSLEMLATVPAERRKRKDFMAAFGDSRRALNA
;
A
#
# COMPACT_ATOMS: atom_id res chain seq x y z
N MET A 1 3.59 -9.09 -17.60
CA MET A 1 4.36 -9.50 -16.42
C MET A 1 4.06 -8.52 -15.30
N TYR A 2 3.43 -8.97 -14.22
CA TYR A 2 3.27 -8.15 -13.02
C TYR A 2 4.62 -8.14 -12.31
N ARG A 3 5.23 -6.98 -12.09
CA ARG A 3 6.50 -6.92 -11.34
C ARG A 3 6.20 -6.53 -9.91
N ALA A 4 6.87 -7.18 -8.96
CA ALA A 4 6.69 -6.90 -7.53
C ALA A 4 6.85 -5.41 -7.17
N GLU A 5 7.65 -4.69 -7.93
CA GLU A 5 7.89 -3.24 -7.83
C GLU A 5 6.70 -2.37 -8.25
N ASP A 6 5.75 -2.91 -9.01
CA ASP A 6 4.52 -2.21 -9.42
C ASP A 6 3.48 -2.15 -8.31
N ALA A 7 3.59 -3.05 -7.33
CA ALA A 7 2.68 -3.13 -6.19
C ALA A 7 2.88 -2.01 -5.16
N VAL A 8 4.06 -1.37 -5.13
CA VAL A 8 4.32 -0.28 -4.20
C VAL A 8 3.54 0.97 -4.65
N PRO A 9 2.79 1.64 -3.77
CA PRO A 9 2.13 2.90 -4.13
C PRO A 9 3.14 3.91 -4.70
N ARG A 10 2.77 4.57 -5.80
CA ARG A 10 3.61 5.56 -6.48
C ARG A 10 2.97 6.95 -6.48
N CYS A 11 3.80 7.97 -6.40
CA CYS A 11 3.35 9.35 -6.60
C CYS A 11 3.09 9.63 -8.09
N GLY A 12 2.54 10.80 -8.43
CA GLY A 12 2.27 11.20 -9.81
C GLY A 12 3.48 11.25 -10.75
N PHE A 13 4.70 11.24 -10.21
CA PHE A 13 5.95 11.14 -10.98
C PHE A 13 6.51 9.70 -11.06
N GLY A 14 5.75 8.70 -10.62
CA GLY A 14 6.18 7.29 -10.62
C GLY A 14 7.11 6.89 -9.47
N HIS A 15 7.51 7.80 -8.58
CA HIS A 15 8.37 7.48 -7.44
C HIS A 15 7.66 6.68 -6.34
N PRO A 16 8.38 5.78 -5.64
CA PRO A 16 7.80 4.96 -4.57
C PRO A 16 7.44 5.80 -3.33
N VAL A 17 6.31 5.45 -2.74
CA VAL A 17 5.77 6.07 -1.52
C VAL A 17 6.03 5.15 -0.33
N ALA A 18 7.26 5.20 0.18
CA ALA A 18 7.74 4.29 1.22
C ALA A 18 7.97 4.94 2.59
N LYS A 19 7.97 6.28 2.69
CA LYS A 19 8.38 6.99 3.93
C LYS A 19 7.18 7.30 4.83
N LEU A 20 7.01 6.56 5.92
CA LEU A 20 6.02 6.87 6.96
C LEU A 20 6.48 8.06 7.82
N LYS A 21 5.68 9.11 7.92
CA LYS A 21 5.98 10.34 8.67
C LYS A 21 4.73 10.92 9.33
N LYS A 22 4.93 11.70 10.39
CA LYS A 22 3.93 12.64 10.94
C LYS A 22 4.21 14.06 10.44
N LEU A 23 3.18 14.91 10.45
CA LEU A 23 3.38 16.33 10.22
C LEU A 23 4.13 16.97 11.39
N LYS A 24 5.10 17.82 11.08
CA LYS A 24 5.77 18.66 12.08
C LYS A 24 4.85 19.81 12.50
N LEU A 25 5.06 20.38 13.69
CA LEU A 25 4.24 21.49 14.21
C LEU A 25 4.11 22.67 13.23
N TRP A 26 5.19 23.05 12.53
CA TRP A 26 5.17 24.16 11.58
C TRP A 26 4.49 23.82 10.25
N GLN A 27 4.14 22.56 9.99
CA GLN A 27 3.50 22.11 8.74
C GLN A 27 1.98 22.13 8.79
N THR A 28 1.38 22.39 9.96
CA THR A 28 -0.08 22.35 10.14
C THR A 28 -0.81 23.60 9.64
N SER A 29 -0.12 24.74 9.55
CA SER A 29 -0.71 25.98 9.03
C SER A 29 -1.14 25.87 7.56
N ALA A 30 -0.55 24.94 6.80
CA ALA A 30 -0.79 24.79 5.37
C ALA A 30 -1.85 23.74 4.98
N GLY A 31 -2.51 23.07 5.94
CA GLY A 31 -3.58 22.10 5.65
C GLY A 31 -3.16 21.02 4.64
N ARG A 32 -2.41 20.00 5.08
CA ARG A 32 -1.97 18.93 4.17
C ARG A 32 -3.13 17.99 3.83
N LYS A 33 -3.29 17.67 2.56
CA LYS A 33 -4.32 16.75 2.05
C LYS A 33 -3.69 15.48 1.50
N CYS A 34 -4.44 14.38 1.56
CA CYS A 34 -4.11 13.16 0.86
C CYS A 34 -4.19 13.40 -0.66
N SER A 35 -3.15 13.05 -1.40
CA SER A 35 -3.11 13.18 -2.86
C SER A 35 -3.96 12.11 -3.58
N VAL A 36 -4.57 11.18 -2.84
CA VAL A 36 -5.44 10.12 -3.39
C VAL A 36 -6.91 10.41 -3.15
N CYS A 37 -7.29 10.80 -1.93
CA CYS A 37 -8.69 11.06 -1.57
C CYS A 37 -9.01 12.52 -1.25
N GLU A 38 -8.02 13.41 -1.31
CA GLU A 38 -8.13 14.85 -1.06
C GLU A 38 -8.59 15.25 0.36
N VAL A 39 -8.81 14.28 1.25
CA VAL A 39 -9.13 14.51 2.65
C VAL A 39 -7.91 15.07 3.38
N SER A 40 -8.17 16.03 4.27
CA SER A 40 -7.15 16.63 5.15
C SER A 40 -6.53 15.57 6.07
N ILE A 41 -5.21 15.54 6.14
CA ILE A 41 -4.43 14.68 7.02
C ILE A 41 -4.18 15.43 8.33
N ASN A 42 -4.63 14.87 9.45
CA ASN A 42 -4.45 15.47 10.75
C ASN A 42 -2.97 15.43 11.16
N ARG A 43 -2.54 16.38 12.01
CA ARG A 43 -1.19 16.40 12.59
C ARG A 43 -0.83 15.12 13.34
N SER A 44 -1.81 14.57 14.07
CA SER A 44 -1.62 13.35 14.87
C SER A 44 -1.51 12.10 14.00
N GLU A 45 -1.95 12.16 12.75
CA GLU A 45 -1.98 11.01 11.84
C GLU A 45 -0.63 10.77 11.19
N TYR A 46 -0.35 9.48 10.99
CA TYR A 46 0.74 9.07 10.13
C TYR A 46 0.32 9.13 8.67
N ARG A 47 1.28 9.48 7.82
CA ARG A 47 1.11 9.55 6.36
C ARG A 47 2.33 9.00 5.65
N TRP A 48 2.11 8.45 4.46
CA TRP A 48 3.16 7.99 3.58
C TRP A 48 3.58 9.10 2.64
N ARG A 49 4.89 9.30 2.51
CA ARG A 49 5.50 10.26 1.58
C ARG A 49 6.25 9.57 0.48
N CYS A 50 6.24 10.23 -0.67
CA CYS A 50 7.20 9.98 -1.73
C CYS A 50 8.64 9.98 -1.19
N ALA A 51 9.43 8.98 -1.58
CA ALA A 51 10.83 8.88 -1.20
C ALA A 51 11.69 10.03 -1.77
N PHE A 52 11.26 10.60 -2.90
CA PHE A 52 11.94 11.65 -3.67
C PHE A 52 11.44 13.06 -3.35
N HIS A 53 10.86 13.25 -2.16
CA HIS A 53 10.44 14.56 -1.64
C HIS A 53 9.37 15.31 -2.44
N CYS A 54 8.71 14.66 -3.41
CA CYS A 54 7.54 15.23 -4.10
C CYS A 54 6.48 15.71 -3.09
N PRO A 55 5.66 16.73 -3.45
CA PRO A 55 4.54 17.20 -2.64
C PRO A 55 3.34 16.24 -2.73
N TRP A 56 3.60 14.94 -2.57
CA TRP A 56 2.62 13.87 -2.66
C TRP A 56 2.60 13.09 -1.36
N ASP A 57 1.42 13.03 -0.76
CA ASP A 57 1.20 12.48 0.56
C ASP A 57 -0.01 11.54 0.51
N MET A 58 0.07 10.37 1.15
CA MET A 58 -1.04 9.42 1.24
C MET A 58 -1.41 9.18 2.70
N CYS A 59 -2.70 9.30 3.00
CA CYS A 59 -3.21 9.02 4.33
C CYS A 59 -3.19 7.52 4.63
N HIS A 60 -3.30 7.18 5.91
CA HIS A 60 -3.38 5.80 6.36
C HIS A 60 -4.51 5.02 5.69
N HIS A 61 -5.70 5.61 5.59
CA HIS A 61 -6.84 4.94 4.97
C HIS A 61 -6.58 4.55 3.50
N CYS A 62 -6.02 5.46 2.69
CA CYS A 62 -5.68 5.16 1.30
C CYS A 62 -4.55 4.14 1.18
N TYR A 63 -3.56 4.20 2.06
CA TYR A 63 -2.51 3.19 2.12
C TYR A 63 -3.09 1.81 2.44
N GLU A 64 -4.01 1.73 3.40
CA GLU A 64 -4.69 0.47 3.72
C GLU A 64 -5.47 -0.02 2.50
N LYS A 65 -6.35 0.80 1.94
CA LYS A 65 -7.18 0.44 0.79
C LYS A 65 -6.36 -0.06 -0.41
N HIS A 66 -5.18 0.52 -0.66
CA HIS A 66 -4.27 0.07 -1.72
C HIS A 66 -3.84 -1.39 -1.53
N TRP A 67 -3.36 -1.76 -0.35
CA TRP A 67 -2.94 -3.14 -0.09
C TRP A 67 -4.11 -4.12 -0.01
N ASP A 68 -5.27 -3.67 0.48
CA ASP A 68 -6.48 -4.50 0.48
C ASP A 68 -6.89 -4.82 -0.96
N SER A 69 -6.76 -3.87 -1.90
CA SER A 69 -6.97 -4.12 -3.34
C SER A 69 -5.99 -5.14 -3.89
N ILE A 70 -4.69 -5.04 -3.57
CA ILE A 70 -3.69 -6.02 -4.03
C ILE A 70 -4.00 -7.43 -3.50
N ILE A 71 -4.41 -7.55 -2.23
CA ILE A 71 -4.80 -8.83 -1.65
C ILE A 71 -6.03 -9.38 -2.39
N GLN A 72 -7.05 -8.55 -2.67
CA GLN A 72 -8.23 -8.96 -3.41
C GLN A 72 -7.94 -9.33 -4.87
N ASP A 73 -7.04 -8.62 -5.53
CA ASP A 73 -6.65 -8.93 -6.90
C ASP A 73 -5.86 -10.23 -6.93
N ALA A 74 -4.99 -10.47 -5.94
CA ALA A 74 -4.27 -11.72 -5.80
C ALA A 74 -5.20 -12.92 -5.55
N THR A 75 -6.28 -12.77 -4.77
CA THR A 75 -7.25 -13.87 -4.58
C THR A 75 -8.04 -14.20 -5.84
N ARG A 76 -8.26 -13.21 -6.71
CA ARG A 76 -8.94 -13.38 -8.00
C ARG A 76 -8.01 -13.87 -9.12
N GLU A 77 -6.70 -13.74 -8.94
CA GLU A 77 -5.72 -14.20 -9.92
C GLU A 77 -5.77 -15.73 -10.08
N LYS A 78 -5.85 -16.16 -11.34
CA LYS A 78 -5.99 -17.57 -11.70
C LYS A 78 -4.65 -18.28 -11.64
N ASP A 79 -3.60 -17.58 -12.05
CA ASP A 79 -2.23 -18.06 -11.96
C ASP A 79 -1.76 -18.01 -10.50
N ARG A 80 -1.56 -19.18 -9.91
CA ARG A 80 -1.20 -19.31 -8.49
C ARG A 80 0.20 -18.79 -8.20
N GLN A 81 1.13 -18.97 -9.13
CA GLN A 81 2.48 -18.44 -9.00
C GLN A 81 2.44 -16.91 -8.98
N ARG A 82 1.68 -16.32 -9.93
CA ARG A 82 1.49 -14.87 -9.99
C ARG A 82 0.77 -14.32 -8.76
N SER A 83 -0.23 -15.03 -8.25
CA SER A 83 -0.92 -14.66 -7.00
C SER A 83 0.05 -14.62 -5.81
N LEU A 84 0.93 -15.61 -5.68
CA LEU A 84 1.96 -15.63 -4.63
C LEU A 84 2.96 -14.49 -4.79
N GLU A 85 3.37 -14.17 -6.02
CA GLU A 85 4.23 -13.03 -6.32
C GLU A 85 3.58 -11.70 -5.90
N MET A 86 2.29 -11.51 -6.21
CA MET A 86 1.52 -10.35 -5.75
C MET A 86 1.49 -10.26 -4.22
N LEU A 87 1.17 -11.36 -3.53
CA LEU A 87 1.12 -11.39 -2.07
C LEU A 87 2.50 -11.19 -1.41
N ALA A 88 3.58 -11.61 -2.06
CA ALA A 88 4.94 -11.40 -1.57
C ALA A 88 5.33 -9.91 -1.53
N THR A 89 4.66 -9.04 -2.29
CA THR A 89 4.88 -7.58 -2.26
C THR A 89 4.27 -6.91 -1.04
N VAL A 90 3.26 -7.53 -0.42
CA VAL A 90 2.52 -6.94 0.70
C VAL A 90 3.48 -6.72 1.87
N PRO A 91 3.51 -5.52 2.50
CA PRO A 91 4.42 -5.22 3.61
C PRO A 91 4.22 -6.15 4.81
N ALA A 92 5.30 -6.47 5.52
CA ALA A 92 5.28 -7.41 6.65
C ALA A 92 4.22 -7.10 7.71
N GLU A 93 3.99 -5.81 8.01
CA GLU A 93 2.98 -5.42 9.00
C GLU A 93 1.55 -5.78 8.57
N ARG A 94 1.28 -5.80 7.27
CA ARG A 94 -0.02 -6.19 6.73
C ARG A 94 -0.17 -7.70 6.65
N ARG A 95 0.93 -8.45 6.50
CA ARG A 95 0.90 -9.91 6.47
C ARG A 95 0.33 -10.52 7.75
N LYS A 96 0.39 -9.83 8.88
CA LYS A 96 -0.18 -10.29 10.16
C LYS A 96 -1.71 -10.32 10.19
N ARG A 97 -2.39 -9.68 9.23
CA ARG A 97 -3.86 -9.66 9.18
C ARG A 97 -4.43 -10.98 8.67
N LYS A 98 -5.65 -11.30 9.14
CA LYS A 98 -6.34 -12.56 8.84
C LYS A 98 -6.70 -12.72 7.36
N ASP A 99 -7.07 -11.61 6.71
CA ASP A 99 -7.39 -11.55 5.28
C ASP A 99 -6.19 -11.93 4.40
N PHE A 100 -5.00 -11.42 4.72
CA PHE A 100 -3.78 -11.81 4.04
C PHE A 100 -3.48 -13.31 4.23
N MET A 101 -3.56 -13.81 5.46
CA MET A 101 -3.25 -15.21 5.78
C MET A 101 -4.19 -16.19 5.06
N ALA A 102 -5.47 -15.84 4.96
CA ALA A 102 -6.44 -16.60 4.17
C ALA A 102 -6.04 -16.63 2.69
N ALA A 103 -5.81 -15.46 2.07
CA ALA A 103 -5.43 -15.34 0.67
C ALA A 103 -4.13 -16.10 0.33
N PHE A 104 -3.12 -16.01 1.19
CA PHE A 104 -1.84 -16.69 1.02
C PHE A 104 -1.97 -18.21 1.19
N GLY A 105 -2.76 -18.66 2.17
CA GLY A 105 -3.03 -20.09 2.39
C GLY A 105 -3.75 -20.74 1.21
N ASP A 106 -4.77 -20.07 0.67
CA ASP A 106 -5.53 -20.55 -0.49
C ASP A 106 -4.66 -20.67 -1.73
N SER A 107 -3.87 -19.63 -2.02
CA SER A 107 -2.97 -19.60 -3.18
C SER A 107 -1.89 -20.67 -3.09
N ARG A 108 -1.33 -20.89 -1.89
CA ARG A 108 -0.31 -21.92 -1.65
C ARG A 108 -0.89 -23.33 -1.74
N ARG A 109 -2.08 -23.59 -1.19
CA ARG A 109 -2.75 -24.89 -1.32
C ARG A 109 -3.02 -25.21 -2.79
N ALA A 110 -3.53 -24.23 -3.54
CA ALA A 110 -3.86 -24.41 -4.95
C ALA A 110 -2.65 -24.62 -5.86
N LEU A 111 -1.44 -24.18 -5.47
CA LEU A 111 -0.21 -24.45 -6.24
C LEU A 111 0.32 -25.88 -6.04
N ASN A 112 0.04 -26.50 -4.88
CA ASN A 112 0.54 -27.83 -4.52
C ASN A 112 -0.49 -28.95 -4.78
N ALA A 113 -1.65 -28.62 -5.37
CA ALA A 113 -2.72 -29.55 -5.75
C ALA A 113 -2.64 -29.82 -7.26
#